data_AF-A0A830BRR3-F1
#
_entry.id   AF-A0A830BRR3-F1
#
_cell.length_a   1.000
_cell.length_b   1.000
_cell.length_c   1.000
_cell.angle_alpha   90.00
_cell.angle_beta   90.00
_cell.angle_gamma   90.00
#
_symmetry.space_group_name_H-M   'P 1'
#
loop_
_entity.id
_entity.type
_entity.pdbx_description
1 polymer ?
#
loop_
_entity_poly.entity_id
_entity_poly.type
_entity_poly.pdbx_seq_one_letter_code
_entity_poly.pdbx_strand_id
1 'polypeptide(L)'
;MKRSCELCEGTARIHCEPDHASLCWDCDAEVHSANFLVARHSRNLLCHVCQSPTPWSASGSKLGPTAAVCQQCAKGGICEVDEEVAAEEIENHGKPWSPPPPPSSESSSSVSTYEPSDV
;
A
#
# COMPACT_ATOMS: atom_id res chain seq x y z
N MET A 1 -21.63 5.98 -5.23
CA MET A 1 -21.67 4.51 -5.03
C MET A 1 -20.91 4.13 -3.77
N LYS A 2 -21.24 2.99 -3.15
CA LYS A 2 -20.55 2.46 -1.96
C LYS A 2 -19.38 1.57 -2.40
N ARG A 3 -18.18 1.73 -1.80
CA ARG A 3 -17.01 0.91 -2.12
C ARG A 3 -17.08 -0.46 -1.44
N SER A 4 -16.90 -1.53 -2.19
CA SER A 4 -16.79 -2.89 -1.67
C SER A 4 -15.32 -3.24 -1.39
N CYS A 5 -15.09 -4.18 -0.50
CA CYS A 5 -13.78 -4.79 -0.31
C CYS A 5 -13.45 -5.63 -1.54
N GLU A 6 -12.25 -5.44 -2.11
CA GLU A 6 -11.83 -6.15 -3.32
C GLU A 6 -11.55 -7.65 -3.11
N LEU A 7 -11.37 -8.09 -1.86
CA LEU A 7 -11.07 -9.48 -1.54
C LEU A 7 -12.29 -10.30 -1.11
N CYS A 8 -13.26 -9.68 -0.42
CA CYS A 8 -14.41 -10.38 0.15
C CYS A 8 -15.77 -9.74 -0.14
N GLU A 9 -15.80 -8.70 -0.97
CA GLU A 9 -17.00 -7.96 -1.38
C GLU A 9 -17.78 -7.29 -0.23
N GLY A 10 -17.27 -7.37 1.01
CA GLY A 10 -17.81 -6.70 2.19
C GLY A 10 -17.68 -5.17 2.12
N THR A 11 -18.07 -4.47 3.19
CA THR A 11 -17.96 -3.00 3.23
C THR A 11 -16.50 -2.56 3.38
N ALA A 12 -15.96 -1.83 2.39
CA ALA A 12 -14.62 -1.26 2.49
C ALA A 12 -14.55 -0.15 3.55
N ARG A 13 -13.44 -0.13 4.28
CA ARG A 13 -13.16 0.81 5.39
C ARG A 13 -11.81 1.50 5.24
N ILE A 14 -10.88 0.89 4.50
CA ILE A 14 -9.54 1.40 4.27
C ILE A 14 -9.28 1.42 2.76
N HIS A 15 -8.52 2.41 2.30
CA HIS A 15 -7.95 2.44 0.97
C HIS A 15 -6.42 2.44 1.06
N CYS A 16 -5.79 1.46 0.43
CA CYS A 16 -4.34 1.39 0.27
C CYS A 16 -3.94 2.19 -0.97
N GLU A 17 -3.19 3.28 -0.78
CA GLU A 17 -2.76 4.12 -1.91
C GLU A 17 -1.78 3.41 -2.84
N PRO A 18 -0.73 2.71 -2.36
CA PRO A 18 0.21 2.03 -3.26
C PRO A 18 -0.43 0.93 -4.11
N ASP A 19 -1.40 0.20 -3.56
CA ASP A 19 -2.06 -0.91 -4.25
C ASP A 19 -3.34 -0.49 -4.99
N HIS A 20 -3.77 0.77 -4.83
CA HIS A 20 -5.03 1.30 -5.34
C HIS A 20 -6.26 0.47 -4.90
N ALA A 21 -6.16 -0.20 -3.75
CA ALA A 21 -7.11 -1.21 -3.30
C ALA A 21 -7.98 -0.74 -2.13
N SER A 22 -9.28 -1.05 -2.16
CA SER A 22 -10.23 -0.80 -1.07
C SER A 22 -10.49 -2.10 -0.27
N LEU A 23 -10.20 -2.08 1.03
CA LEU A 23 -10.25 -3.26 1.90
C LEU A 23 -11.17 -3.06 3.11
N CYS A 24 -11.76 -4.16 3.60
CA CYS A 24 -12.36 -4.20 4.94
C CYS A 24 -11.26 -4.35 6.00
N TRP A 25 -11.62 -4.28 7.29
CA TRP A 25 -10.66 -4.37 8.39
C TRP A 25 -9.91 -5.70 8.43
N ASP A 26 -10.61 -6.81 8.21
CA ASP A 26 -10.01 -8.14 8.29
C ASP A 26 -9.03 -8.36 7.14
N CYS A 27 -9.47 -8.05 5.92
CA CYS A 27 -8.62 -8.14 4.73
C CYS A 27 -7.43 -7.16 4.76
N ASP A 28 -7.59 -5.94 5.29
CA ASP A 28 -6.46 -5.01 5.49
C ASP A 28 -5.40 -5.64 6.41
N ALA A 29 -5.84 -6.22 7.53
CA ALA A 29 -4.93 -6.85 8.49
C ALA A 29 -4.21 -8.06 7.87
N GLU A 30 -4.91 -8.91 7.11
CA GLU A 30 -4.29 -10.05 6.42
C GLU A 30 -3.22 -9.60 5.41
N VAL A 31 -3.54 -8.61 4.57
CA VAL A 31 -2.62 -8.09 3.55
C VAL A 31 -1.42 -7.39 4.20
N HIS A 32 -1.65 -6.45 5.11
CA HIS A 32 -0.59 -5.57 5.62
C HIS A 32 0.21 -6.18 6.78
N SER A 33 -0.22 -7.31 7.35
CA SER A 33 0.58 -8.09 8.30
C SER A 33 1.47 -9.14 7.64
N ALA A 34 1.27 -9.44 6.35
CA ALA A 34 2.00 -10.49 5.64
C ALA A 34 3.51 -10.26 5.60
N ASN A 35 3.97 -9.01 5.46
CA ASN A 35 5.39 -8.64 5.54
C ASN A 35 5.58 -7.15 5.84
N PHE A 36 6.83 -6.76 6.15
CA PHE A 36 7.15 -5.37 6.50
C PHE A 36 7.11 -4.38 5.32
N LEU A 37 7.19 -4.84 4.07
CA LEU A 37 7.13 -3.95 2.90
C LEU A 37 5.70 -3.44 2.73
N VAL A 38 4.73 -4.36 2.71
CA VAL A 38 3.31 -4.02 2.62
C VAL A 38 2.84 -3.26 3.86
N ALA A 39 3.35 -3.59 5.06
CA ALA A 39 3.05 -2.82 6.27
C ALA A 39 3.42 -1.32 6.16
N ARG A 40 4.33 -0.93 5.27
CA ARG A 40 4.72 0.48 5.07
C ARG A 40 3.81 1.24 4.09
N HIS A 41 2.83 0.58 3.49
CA HIS A 41 1.91 1.25 2.58
C HIS A 41 1.14 2.36 3.31
N SER A 42 0.95 3.48 2.60
CA SER A 42 0.07 4.58 3.03
C SER A 42 -1.36 4.11 2.88
N ARG A 43 -2.13 4.16 3.96
CA ARG A 43 -3.54 3.75 3.98
C ARG A 43 -4.40 4.84 4.56
N ASN A 44 -5.44 5.20 3.82
CA ASN A 44 -6.41 6.19 4.25
C ASN A 44 -7.68 5.52 4.78
N LEU A 45 -8.29 6.10 5.81
CA LEU A 45 -9.63 5.67 6.21
C LEU A 45 -10.66 6.16 5.20
N LEU A 46 -11.62 5.30 4.91
CA LEU A 46 -12.81 5.66 4.15
C LEU A 46 -13.89 6.17 5.10
N CYS A 47 -14.61 7.18 4.66
CA CYS A 47 -15.74 7.74 5.38
C CYS A 47 -16.75 6.63 5.70
N HIS A 48 -17.17 6.52 6.96
CA HIS A 48 -18.13 5.50 7.37
C HIS A 48 -19.49 5.62 6.64
N VAL A 49 -19.85 6.84 6.21
CA VAL A 49 -21.14 7.18 5.60
C VAL A 49 -21.11 6.96 4.09
N CYS A 50 -20.21 7.64 3.37
CA CYS A 50 -20.18 7.62 1.91
C CYS A 50 -18.94 6.95 1.30
N GLN A 51 -18.02 6.50 2.15
CA GLN A 51 -16.79 5.80 1.75
C GLN A 51 -15.86 6.60 0.85
N SER A 52 -15.98 7.94 0.82
CA SER A 52 -14.95 8.82 0.29
C SER A 52 -13.66 8.69 1.12
N PRO A 53 -12.47 8.84 0.53
CA PRO A 53 -11.24 8.89 1.30
C PRO A 53 -11.30 10.06 2.29
N THR A 54 -10.71 9.87 3.47
CA THR A 54 -10.54 10.91 4.48
C THR A 54 -9.06 11.31 4.54
N PRO A 55 -8.71 12.51 5.03
CA PRO A 55 -7.31 12.94 5.13
C PRO A 55 -6.51 12.19 6.21
N TRP A 56 -7.14 11.28 6.95
CA TRP A 56 -6.43 10.42 7.89
C TRP A 56 -5.66 9.37 7.12
N SER A 57 -4.34 9.30 7.34
CA SER A 57 -3.45 8.27 6.79
C SER A 57 -2.64 7.61 7.90
N ALA A 58 -2.38 6.31 7.76
CA ALA A 58 -1.48 5.55 8.62
C ALA A 58 -0.77 4.41 7.88
N SER A 59 0.34 3.97 8.47
CA SER A 59 1.09 2.77 8.06
C SER A 59 1.33 1.88 9.29
N GLY A 60 1.68 0.62 9.06
CA GLY A 60 1.94 -0.40 10.09
C GLY A 60 1.31 -1.75 9.74
N SER A 61 1.62 -2.79 10.50
CA SER A 61 1.05 -4.13 10.26
C SER A 61 -0.39 -4.28 10.75
N LYS A 62 -0.85 -3.39 11.64
CA LYS A 62 -2.19 -3.44 12.23
C LYS A 62 -2.72 -2.05 12.48
N LEU A 63 -3.87 -1.74 11.90
CA LEU A 63 -4.66 -0.57 12.26
C LEU A 63 -5.84 -1.03 13.13
N GLY A 64 -6.12 -0.30 14.20
CA GLY A 64 -7.27 -0.57 15.05
C GLY A 64 -8.56 -0.06 14.40
N PRO A 65 -9.73 -0.69 14.67
CA PRO A 65 -11.02 -0.22 14.17
C PRO A 65 -11.24 1.25 14.52
N THR A 66 -11.15 2.13 13.52
CA THR A 66 -11.27 3.57 13.66
C THR A 66 -12.33 4.08 12.69
N ALA A 67 -13.29 4.85 13.19
CA ALA A 67 -14.29 5.46 12.32
C ALA A 67 -13.84 6.86 11.89
N ALA A 68 -13.85 7.13 10.60
CA ALA A 68 -13.64 8.46 10.05
C ALA A 68 -14.91 8.92 9.32
N VAL A 69 -15.15 10.23 9.32
CA VAL A 69 -16.24 10.88 8.59
C VAL A 69 -15.63 12.00 7.77
N CYS A 70 -15.97 12.09 6.47
CA CYS A 70 -15.50 13.19 5.65
C CYS A 70 -16.19 14.50 6.04
N GLN A 71 -15.59 15.63 5.67
CA GLN A 71 -16.10 16.95 6.02
C GLN A 71 -17.55 17.18 5.52
N GLN A 72 -17.90 16.61 4.36
CA GLN A 72 -19.24 16.76 3.80
C GLN A 72 -20.29 15.99 4.61
N CYS A 73 -20.03 14.71 4.90
CA CYS A 73 -20.93 13.92 5.74
C CYS A 73 -21.01 14.42 7.19
N ALA A 74 -19.93 14.99 7.73
CA ALA A 74 -19.94 15.60 9.06
C ALA A 74 -20.92 16.79 9.15
N LYS A 75 -21.15 17.48 8.02
CA LYS A 75 -22.11 18.58 7.89
C LYS A 75 -23.51 18.10 7.45
N GLY A 76 -23.75 16.80 7.35
CA GLY A 76 -25.01 16.22 6.88
C GLY A 76 -25.18 16.23 5.35
N GLY A 77 -24.12 16.51 4.59
CA GLY A 77 -24.15 16.50 3.13
C GLY A 77 -24.00 15.09 2.53
N ILE A 78 -24.52 14.96 1.31
CA ILE A 78 -24.32 13.79 0.43
C ILE A 78 -23.01 13.96 -0.35
N CYS A 79 -22.17 12.93 -0.36
CA CYS A 79 -21.02 12.85 -1.29
C CYS A 79 -21.55 12.28 -2.60
N GLU A 80 -21.79 13.14 -3.59
CA GLU A 80 -21.91 12.67 -4.97
C GLU A 80 -20.49 12.37 -5.44
N VAL A 81 -20.25 11.12 -5.85
CA VAL A 81 -18.95 10.71 -6.37
C VAL A 81 -19.08 10.92 -7.87
N ASP A 82 -18.61 12.05 -8.38
CA ASP A 82 -18.48 12.26 -9.82
C ASP A 82 -17.50 11.21 -10.34
N GLU A 83 -18.04 10.18 -10.97
CA GLU A 83 -17.28 9.26 -11.80
C GLU A 83 -16.94 10.02 -13.09
N GLU A 84 -15.99 10.94 -13.02
CA GLU A 84 -15.36 11.53 -14.19
C GLU A 84 -14.45 10.47 -14.81
N VAL A 85 -15.05 9.46 -15.46
CA VAL A 85 -14.36 8.66 -16.47
C VAL A 85 -14.23 9.50 -17.74
N ALA A 86 -13.32 10.47 -17.70
CA ALA A 86 -12.70 10.92 -18.93
C ALA A 86 -11.91 9.72 -19.47
N ALA A 87 -12.52 8.99 -20.39
CA ALA A 87 -11.80 8.06 -21.25
C ALA A 87 -10.85 8.87 -22.13
N GLU A 88 -9.67 9.19 -21.60
CA GLU A 88 -8.54 9.60 -22.42
C GLU A 88 -7.81 8.30 -22.81
N GLU A 89 -8.06 7.84 -24.04
CA GLU A 89 -7.17 6.89 -24.71
C GLU A 89 -5.77 7.52 -24.73
N ILE A 90 -4.85 6.98 -23.93
CA ILE A 90 -3.43 7.22 -24.12
C ILE A 90 -2.82 5.89 -24.57
N GLU A 91 -2.70 5.77 -25.88
CA GLU A 91 -2.00 4.69 -26.57
C GLU A 91 -0.57 4.57 -26.04
N ASN A 92 -0.17 3.33 -25.69
CA ASN A 92 1.20 2.80 -25.66
C ASN A 92 2.26 3.60 -24.86
N HIS A 93 2.93 3.05 -23.85
CA HIS A 93 3.90 1.97 -24.01
C HIS A 93 4.12 1.32 -22.63
N GLY A 94 3.79 0.03 -22.52
CA GLY A 94 4.21 -0.80 -21.40
C GLY A 94 5.74 -0.86 -21.38
N LYS A 95 6.36 -0.27 -20.35
CA LYS A 95 7.77 -0.52 -20.05
C LYS A 95 7.83 -1.82 -19.24
N PRO A 96 8.47 -2.89 -19.72
CA PRO A 96 8.54 -4.13 -18.96
C PRO A 96 9.35 -3.90 -17.68
N TRP A 97 8.83 -4.41 -16.56
CA TRP A 97 9.54 -4.43 -15.28
C TRP A 97 10.86 -5.20 -15.42
N SER A 98 11.96 -4.56 -15.02
CA SER A 98 13.27 -5.21 -14.91
C SER A 98 13.51 -5.69 -13.48
N PRO A 99 13.97 -6.93 -13.26
CA PRO A 99 14.33 -7.39 -11.93
C PRO A 99 15.59 -6.67 -11.40
N PRO A 100 15.75 -6.55 -10.07
CA PRO A 100 16.93 -5.94 -9.46
C PRO A 100 18.21 -6.76 -9.74
N PRO A 101 19.39 -6.12 -9.80
CA PRO A 101 20.65 -6.82 -10.04
C PRO A 101 21.00 -7.75 -8.85
N PRO A 102 21.68 -8.89 -9.10
CA PRO A 102 22.18 -9.75 -8.03
C PRO A 102 23.25 -9.02 -7.20
N PRO A 103 23.42 -9.37 -5.90
CA PRO A 103 24.49 -8.80 -5.09
C PRO A 103 25.86 -9.21 -5.64
N SER A 104 26.75 -8.23 -5.75
CA SER A 104 28.13 -8.41 -6.20
C SER A 104 28.87 -9.41 -5.31
N SER A 105 29.40 -10.47 -5.91
CA SER A 105 30.32 -11.40 -5.24
C SER A 105 31.59 -10.67 -4.83
N GLU A 106 31.76 -10.43 -3.53
CA GLU A 106 33.01 -9.93 -2.97
C GLU A 106 34.07 -11.04 -3.07
N SER A 107 34.86 -11.00 -4.13
CA SER A 107 36.05 -11.83 -4.26
C SER A 107 37.12 -11.28 -3.31
N SER A 108 37.18 -11.82 -2.10
CA SER A 108 38.31 -11.60 -1.20
C SER A 108 39.48 -12.48 -1.64
N SER A 109 40.35 -11.94 -2.49
CA SER A 109 41.66 -12.52 -2.76
C SER A 109 42.72 -11.65 -2.12
N SER A 110 43.38 -12.17 -1.08
CA SER A 110 44.82 -11.97 -0.81
C SER A 110 45.23 -12.87 0.35
N VAL A 111 45.78 -14.04 0.00
CA VAL A 111 46.63 -14.83 0.90
C VAL A 111 47.87 -14.01 1.24
N SER A 112 48.09 -13.71 2.52
CA SER A 112 49.36 -13.17 2.99
C SER A 112 50.19 -14.34 3.51
N THR A 113 51.31 -14.59 2.82
CA THR A 113 52.36 -15.51 3.24
C THR A 113 52.96 -15.04 4.55
N TYR A 114 52.85 -15.86 5.60
CA TYR A 114 53.65 -15.72 6.81
C TYR A 114 54.90 -16.60 6.67
N GLU A 115 56.06 -15.98 6.55
CA GLU A 115 57.36 -16.62 6.79
C GLU A 115 57.67 -16.59 8.30
N PRO A 116 57.98 -17.73 8.93
CA PRO A 116 58.66 -17.72 10.22
C PRO A 116 60.18 -17.68 10.02
N SER A 117 60.81 -16.61 10.50
CA SER A 117 62.26 -16.54 10.76
C SER A 117 62.57 -17.04 12.18
N ASP A 118 63.60 -17.86 12.28
CA ASP A 118 64.32 -18.46 13.43
C ASP A 118 64.03 -18.02 14.88
N VAL A 119 63.82 -19.02 15.75
CA VAL A 119 64.70 -19.33 16.92
C VAL A 119 64.52 -20.78 17.38
#